data_AF-A0A9E4J7B5-F1
#
_entry.id   AF-A0A9E4J7B5-F1
#
_cell.length_a   1.000
_cell.length_b   1.000
_cell.length_c   1.000
_cell.angle_alpha   90.00
_cell.angle_beta   90.00
_cell.angle_gamma   90.00
#
_symmetry.space_group_name_H-M   'P 1'
#
loop_
_entity.id
_entity.type
_entity.pdbx_description
1 polymer ?
#
loop_
_entity_poly.entity_id
_entity_poly.type
_entity_poly.pdbx_seq_one_letter_code
_entity_poly.pdbx_strand_id
1 'polypeptide(L)'
;AEAHTIGEAFRELGYVTAVFGKWHLGYLPRFKPPLHGFDEFRGFVSGNIDYQSHVDRMGRPDWWNGETLEAEHGYLTDLIGDHAERFIAEHRDEPFFLYLAHHAPHYPYQGPGDPAERY
;
A
#
# COMPACT_ATOMS: atom_id res chain seq x y z
N ALA A 1 6.52 25.23 -0.77
CA ALA A 1 5.12 24.91 -1.08
C ALA A 1 4.91 23.45 -0.74
N GLU A 2 3.83 23.10 -0.04
CA GLU A 2 3.39 21.71 0.01
C GLU A 2 3.03 21.27 -1.42
N ALA A 3 3.46 20.09 -1.82
CA ALA A 3 3.14 19.56 -3.14
C ALA A 3 1.75 18.91 -3.08
N HIS A 4 0.86 19.33 -3.98
CA HIS A 4 -0.46 18.72 -4.15
C HIS A 4 -0.31 17.42 -4.91
N THR A 5 -0.89 16.35 -4.38
CA THR A 5 -0.79 15.00 -4.90
C THR A 5 -1.91 14.68 -5.88
N ILE A 6 -1.69 13.67 -6.71
CA ILE A 6 -2.72 13.19 -7.64
C ILE A 6 -3.95 12.63 -6.90
N GLY A 7 -3.76 12.05 -5.71
CA GLY A 7 -4.86 11.59 -4.84
C GLY A 7 -5.76 12.77 -4.43
N GLU A 8 -5.16 13.85 -3.93
CA GLU A 8 -5.91 15.06 -3.57
C GLU A 8 -6.68 15.65 -4.76
N ALA A 9 -6.06 15.70 -5.94
CA ALA A 9 -6.72 16.18 -7.15
C ALA A 9 -7.95 15.35 -7.55
N PHE A 10 -7.87 14.01 -7.48
CA PHE A 10 -9.02 13.15 -7.78
C PHE A 10 -10.10 13.23 -6.70
N ARG A 11 -9.70 13.29 -5.43
CA ARG A 11 -10.63 13.42 -4.31
C ARG A 11 -11.43 14.72 -4.37
N GLU A 12 -10.78 15.83 -4.73
CA GLU A 12 -11.45 17.13 -4.96
C GLU A 12 -12.50 17.09 -6.09
N LEU A 13 -12.35 16.17 -7.06
CA LEU A 13 -13.30 15.94 -8.14
C LEU A 13 -14.40 14.91 -7.79
N GLY A 14 -14.41 14.41 -6.54
CA GLY A 14 -15.43 13.48 -6.05
C GLY A 14 -15.18 12.01 -6.39
N TYR A 15 -13.95 11.63 -6.74
CA TYR A 15 -13.57 10.22 -6.90
C TYR A 15 -13.29 9.59 -5.54
N VAL A 16 -13.62 8.31 -5.39
CA VAL A 16 -13.04 7.48 -4.32
C VAL A 16 -11.59 7.16 -4.68
N THR A 17 -10.68 7.32 -3.72
CA THR A 17 -9.25 7.21 -3.96
C THR A 17 -8.61 6.11 -3.14
N ALA A 18 -7.80 5.27 -3.78
CA ALA A 18 -7.07 4.20 -3.10
C ALA A 18 -5.62 4.12 -3.55
N VAL A 19 -4.74 3.72 -2.64
CA VAL A 19 -3.38 3.27 -2.96
C VAL A 19 -3.10 1.93 -2.30
N PHE A 20 -2.62 0.97 -3.09
CA PHE A 20 -2.23 -0.34 -2.58
C PHE A 20 -0.77 -0.67 -2.90
N GLY A 21 -0.04 -1.14 -1.90
CA GLY A 21 1.37 -1.51 -1.99
C GLY A 21 2.33 -0.45 -1.44
N LYS A 22 3.38 -0.13 -2.19
CA LYS A 22 4.51 0.68 -1.75
C LYS A 22 4.18 2.18 -1.72
N TRP A 23 4.41 2.83 -0.59
CA TRP A 23 4.33 4.28 -0.47
C TRP A 23 5.70 4.96 -0.63
N HIS A 24 6.62 4.77 0.33
CA HIS A 24 7.99 5.31 0.30
C HIS A 24 8.14 6.83 0.12
N LEU A 25 7.13 7.62 0.51
CA LEU A 25 7.18 9.09 0.49
C LEU A 25 7.22 9.73 1.89
N GLY A 26 7.46 8.91 2.92
CA GLY A 26 7.71 9.38 4.29
C GLY A 26 7.22 8.38 5.34
N TYR A 27 7.87 8.40 6.50
CA TYR A 27 7.65 7.43 7.58
C TYR A 27 6.83 7.98 8.76
N LEU A 28 6.77 9.30 8.90
CA LEU A 28 6.05 9.95 9.99
C LEU A 28 4.54 9.95 9.71
N PRO A 29 3.67 9.93 10.73
CA PRO A 29 2.22 9.88 10.55
C PRO A 29 1.69 10.90 9.53
N ARG A 30 2.20 12.13 9.56
CA ARG A 30 1.83 13.21 8.63
C ARG A 30 2.09 12.93 7.15
N PHE A 31 2.90 11.92 6.84
CA PHE A 31 3.26 11.55 5.47
C PHE A 31 2.49 10.34 4.96
N LYS A 32 1.57 9.78 5.75
CA LYS A 32 0.82 8.59 5.37
C LYS A 32 -0.21 8.91 4.26
N PRO A 33 -0.53 7.96 3.37
CA PRO A 33 -1.47 8.19 2.27
C PRO A 33 -2.84 8.79 2.64
N PRO A 34 -3.49 8.42 3.77
CA PRO A 34 -4.77 9.01 4.16
C PRO A 34 -4.76 10.55 4.34
N LEU A 35 -3.58 11.12 4.60
CA LEU A 35 -3.39 12.57 4.73
C LEU A 35 -3.00 13.24 3.41
N HIS A 36 -2.92 12.47 2.32
CA HIS A 36 -2.50 12.90 0.99
C HIS A 36 -3.50 12.44 -0.07
N GLY A 37 -4.80 12.52 0.25
CA GLY A 37 -5.89 12.33 -0.69
C GLY A 37 -6.10 10.90 -1.16
N PHE A 38 -5.79 9.91 -0.32
CA PHE A 38 -6.18 8.51 -0.52
C PHE A 38 -7.13 8.07 0.58
N ASP A 39 -8.38 7.78 0.25
CA ASP A 39 -9.40 7.32 1.20
C ASP A 39 -9.06 5.91 1.74
N GLU A 40 -8.49 5.06 0.89
CA GLU A 40 -8.06 3.71 1.24
C GLU A 40 -6.57 3.49 1.05
N PHE A 41 -5.96 2.82 2.03
CA PHE A 41 -4.56 2.40 1.97
C PHE A 41 -4.38 1.02 2.58
N ARG A 42 -3.83 0.11 1.78
CA ARG A 42 -3.26 -1.15 2.23
C ARG A 42 -1.87 -1.30 1.66
N GLY A 43 -0.84 -1.37 2.49
CA GLY A 43 0.50 -1.29 1.97
C GLY A 43 1.58 -1.10 3.01
N PHE A 44 2.72 -0.60 2.54
CA PHE A 44 3.90 -0.37 3.37
C PHE A 44 4.55 0.96 3.07
N VAL A 45 5.15 1.60 4.08
CA VAL A 45 5.73 2.94 3.94
C VAL A 45 7.23 2.93 3.71
N SER A 46 7.91 1.82 4.00
CA SER A 46 9.33 1.66 3.72
C SER A 46 9.66 1.48 2.23
N GLY A 47 10.96 1.58 1.93
CA GLY A 47 11.45 1.36 0.57
C GLY A 47 11.28 -0.08 0.09
N ASN A 48 11.22 -1.05 1.00
CA ASN A 48 10.99 -2.46 0.71
C ASN A 48 10.72 -3.24 2.00
N ILE A 49 9.95 -4.31 1.86
CA ILE A 49 9.64 -5.26 2.92
C ILE A 49 9.89 -6.69 2.43
N ASP A 50 9.91 -7.64 3.35
CA ASP A 50 9.83 -9.07 3.03
C ASP A 50 8.47 -9.39 2.38
N TYR A 51 8.46 -10.22 1.34
CA TYR A 51 7.22 -10.56 0.61
C TYR A 51 6.30 -11.50 1.39
N GLN A 52 6.81 -12.18 2.43
CA GLN A 52 6.06 -13.18 3.19
C GLN A 52 5.68 -12.66 4.57
N SER A 53 6.63 -12.03 5.28
CA SER A 53 6.42 -11.55 6.66
C SER A 53 5.99 -10.09 6.74
N HIS A 54 6.15 -9.32 5.66
CA HIS A 54 5.90 -7.88 5.61
C HIS A 54 6.73 -7.04 6.59
N VAL A 55 7.93 -7.53 6.90
CA VAL A 55 8.89 -6.87 7.79
C VAL A 55 9.90 -6.04 6.98
N ASP A 56 10.14 -4.79 7.42
CA ASP A 56 11.09 -3.87 6.81
C ASP A 56 12.56 -4.30 7.03
N ARG A 57 13.52 -3.59 6.41
CA ARG A 57 14.96 -3.87 6.60
C ARG A 57 15.46 -3.69 8.03
N MET A 58 14.68 -3.05 8.89
CA MET A 58 15.02 -2.77 10.28
C MET A 58 14.38 -3.78 11.25
N GLY A 59 13.73 -4.83 10.74
CA GLY A 59 13.08 -5.84 11.57
C GLY A 59 11.76 -5.36 12.18
N ARG A 60 11.07 -4.42 11.55
CA ARG A 60 9.77 -3.91 12.02
C ARG A 60 8.64 -4.30 11.07
N PRO A 61 7.48 -4.72 11.60
CA PRO A 61 6.28 -4.87 10.78
C PRO A 61 5.93 -3.56 10.08
N ASP A 62 5.60 -3.63 8.80
CA ASP A 62 5.32 -2.45 7.98
C ASP A 62 4.13 -2.67 7.04
N TRP A 63 3.18 -3.53 7.42
CA TRP A 63 1.91 -3.72 6.69
C TRP A 63 0.79 -2.93 7.37
N TRP A 64 0.28 -1.91 6.68
CA TRP A 64 -0.66 -0.92 7.19
C TRP A 64 -2.05 -1.08 6.58
N ASN A 65 -3.08 -0.81 7.39
CA ASN A 65 -4.46 -0.55 6.99
C ASN A 65 -4.79 0.90 7.39
N GLY A 66 -4.79 1.81 6.43
CA GLY A 66 -4.84 3.25 6.69
C GLY A 66 -3.70 3.68 7.63
N GLU A 67 -4.04 4.05 8.86
CA GLU A 67 -3.07 4.49 9.85
C GLU A 67 -2.61 3.41 10.84
N THR A 68 -3.21 2.21 10.79
CA THR A 68 -2.99 1.12 11.75
C THR A 68 -2.08 0.04 11.17
N LEU A 69 -1.12 -0.46 11.96
CA LEU A 69 -0.40 -1.69 11.61
C LEU A 69 -1.33 -2.88 11.84
N GLU A 70 -1.55 -3.65 10.79
CA GLU A 70 -2.46 -4.79 10.82
C GLU A 70 -1.87 -5.91 9.99
N ALA A 71 -1.35 -6.94 10.66
CA ALA A 71 -0.71 -8.08 10.00
C ALA A 71 -1.71 -8.84 9.13
N GLU A 72 -1.22 -9.36 8.00
CA GLU A 72 -2.00 -10.15 7.05
C GLU A 72 -1.08 -11.25 6.51
N HIS A 73 -1.62 -12.46 6.39
CA HIS A 73 -0.88 -13.59 5.84
C HIS A 73 -1.12 -13.67 4.34
N GLY A 74 -0.05 -13.83 3.58
CA GLY A 74 -0.10 -14.00 2.14
C GLY A 74 1.17 -13.51 1.48
N TYR A 75 1.34 -13.84 0.20
CA TYR A 75 2.43 -13.31 -0.60
C TYR A 75 2.08 -11.87 -1.00
N LEU A 76 3.00 -10.93 -0.72
CA LEU A 76 2.77 -9.49 -0.85
C LEU A 76 2.19 -9.05 -2.20
N THR A 77 2.62 -9.67 -3.30
CA THR A 77 2.13 -9.28 -4.65
C THR A 77 0.68 -9.68 -4.84
N ASP A 78 0.29 -10.86 -4.33
CA ASP A 78 -1.07 -11.38 -4.40
C ASP A 78 -1.98 -10.53 -3.50
N LEU A 79 -1.55 -10.24 -2.26
CA LEU A 79 -2.31 -9.38 -1.35
C LEU A 79 -2.60 -8.01 -1.98
N ILE A 80 -1.59 -7.36 -2.57
CA ILE A 80 -1.80 -6.07 -3.26
C ILE A 80 -2.85 -6.20 -4.39
N GLY A 81 -2.82 -7.30 -5.14
CA GLY A 81 -3.83 -7.61 -6.15
C GLY A 81 -5.22 -7.84 -5.56
N ASP A 82 -5.34 -8.63 -4.50
CA ASP A 82 -6.61 -8.96 -3.84
C ASP A 82 -7.29 -7.70 -3.28
N HIS A 83 -6.52 -6.78 -2.67
CA HIS A 83 -7.04 -5.49 -2.20
C HIS A 83 -7.51 -4.61 -3.37
N ALA A 84 -6.78 -4.60 -4.48
CA ALA A 84 -7.18 -3.88 -5.70
C ALA A 84 -8.47 -4.45 -6.32
N GLU A 85 -8.58 -5.77 -6.44
CA GLU A 85 -9.78 -6.43 -6.98
C GLU A 85 -11.01 -6.16 -6.12
N ARG A 86 -10.86 -6.24 -4.79
CA ARG A 86 -11.93 -5.90 -3.84
C ARG A 86 -12.38 -4.44 -3.99
N PHE A 87 -11.44 -3.49 -4.00
CA PHE A 87 -11.74 -2.08 -4.19
C PHE A 87 -12.50 -1.81 -5.50
N ILE A 88 -12.03 -2.39 -6.61
CA ILE A 88 -12.71 -2.26 -7.91
C ILE A 88 -14.13 -2.83 -7.85
N ALA A 89 -14.32 -3.97 -7.18
CA ALA A 89 -15.63 -4.60 -7.05
C ALA A 89 -16.59 -3.78 -6.19
N GLU A 90 -16.10 -3.19 -5.09
CA GLU A 90 -16.88 -2.37 -4.16
C GLU A 90 -17.28 -1.02 -4.76
N HIS A 91 -16.40 -0.39 -5.55
CA HIS A 91 -16.62 0.93 -6.16
C HIS A 91 -17.00 0.87 -7.65
N ARG A 92 -17.43 -0.30 -8.15
CA ARG A 92 -17.74 -0.50 -9.58
C ARG A 92 -18.81 0.44 -10.16
N ASP A 93 -19.68 0.97 -9.30
CA ASP A 93 -20.85 1.78 -9.67
C ASP A 93 -20.60 3.30 -9.45
N GLU A 94 -19.37 3.71 -9.10
CA GLU A 94 -18.95 5.10 -8.90
C GLU A 94 -17.53 5.38 -9.45
N PRO A 95 -17.16 6.63 -9.76
CA PRO A 95 -15.82 6.92 -10.25
C PRO A 95 -14.77 6.74 -9.16
N PHE A 96 -13.70 5.98 -9.46
CA PHE A 96 -12.59 5.77 -8.56
C PHE A 96 -11.23 6.03 -9.21
N PHE A 97 -10.24 6.35 -8.39
CA PHE A 97 -8.82 6.39 -8.75
C PHE A 97 -8.03 5.41 -7.89
N LEU A 98 -7.39 4.44 -8.53
CA LEU A 98 -6.56 3.44 -7.87
C LEU A 98 -5.11 3.60 -8.28
N TYR A 99 -4.24 3.88 -7.31
CA TYR A 99 -2.79 3.84 -7.47
C TYR A 99 -2.24 2.49 -6.98
N LEU A 100 -1.95 1.59 -7.93
CA LEU A 100 -1.43 0.26 -7.64
C LEU A 100 0.10 0.22 -7.71
N ALA A 101 0.75 0.27 -6.55
CA ALA A 101 2.20 0.40 -6.42
C ALA A 101 2.83 -0.92 -5.97
N HIS A 102 2.97 -1.88 -6.89
CA HIS A 102 3.62 -3.15 -6.55
C HIS A 102 5.04 -2.98 -6.00
N HIS A 103 5.40 -3.86 -5.06
CA HIS A 103 6.78 -4.01 -4.60
C HIS A 103 7.63 -4.77 -5.63
N ALA A 104 7.02 -5.73 -6.34
CA ALA A 104 7.69 -6.58 -7.30
C ALA A 104 8.39 -5.78 -8.42
N PRO A 105 9.61 -6.17 -8.84
CA PRO A 105 10.44 -7.28 -8.38
C PRO A 105 11.57 -6.84 -7.42
N HIS A 106 11.36 -5.79 -6.61
CA HIS A 106 12.41 -5.23 -5.76
C HIS A 106 12.88 -6.25 -4.70
N TYR A 107 14.17 -6.23 -4.35
CA TYR A 107 14.76 -7.07 -3.29
C TYR A 107 13.99 -6.95 -1.95
N PRO A 108 13.81 -8.03 -1.16
CA PRO A 108 14.34 -9.39 -1.31
C PRO A 108 13.72 -10.18 -2.48
N TYR A 109 14.49 -11.09 -3.09
CA TYR A 109 14.00 -11.86 -4.23
C TYR A 109 13.28 -13.10 -3.73
N GLN A 110 11.98 -12.98 -3.51
CA GLN A 110 11.12 -14.03 -2.99
C GLN A 110 9.93 -14.21 -3.94
N GLY A 111 9.64 -15.44 -4.33
CA GLY A 111 8.43 -15.82 -5.04
C GLY A 111 7.36 -16.40 -4.10
N PRO A 112 6.17 -16.73 -4.65
CA PRO A 112 5.14 -17.44 -3.88
C PRO A 112 5.68 -18.76 -3.31
N GLY A 113 5.52 -18.96 -2.00
CA GLY A 113 5.94 -20.19 -1.30
C GLY A 113 7.39 -20.21 -0.81
N ASP A 114 8.20 -19.20 -1.13
CA ASP A 114 9.53 -19.04 -0.53
C ASP A 114 9.40 -18.72 0.98
N PRO A 115 10.41 -19.06 1.80
CA PRO A 115 10.42 -18.67 3.20
C PRO A 115 10.63 -17.15 3.37
N ALA A 116 10.17 -16.62 4.50
CA ALA A 116 10.55 -15.27 4.92
C ALA A 116 12.05 -15.20 5.23
N GLU A 117 12.71 -14.13 4.78
CA GLU A 117 14.09 -13.78 5.14
C GLU A 117 14.12 -12.91 6.42
N ARG A 118 13.03 -12.20 6.72
CA ARG A 118 12.92 -11.29 7.87
C ARG A 118 11.77 -11.67 8.79
N TYR A 119 11.95 -11.45 10.09
CA TYR A 119 10.97 -11.74 11.15
C TYR A 119 10.99 -10.62 12.19
#